data_AF-A0ABD2Q8U9-F1
#
_entry.id   AF-A0ABD2Q8U9-F1
#
_cell.length_a   1.000
_cell.length_b   1.000
_cell.length_c   1.000
_cell.angle_alpha   90.00
_cell.angle_beta   90.00
_cell.angle_gamma   90.00
#
_symmetry.space_group_name_H-M   'P 1'
#
loop_
_entity.id
_entity.type
_entity.pdbx_description
1 polymer ?
#
loop_
_entity_poly.entity_id
_entity_poly.type
_entity_poly.pdbx_seq_one_letter_code
_entity_poly.pdbx_strand_id
1 'polypeptide(L)'
;MEEENEFSFPAKALSELDLTIKSTEWTVSCLREGNLATCLYKATHILKSNVINLSQIDQLFKKFITKVLPSTLTKLLNSGAVLDWEAKTFEGVHNMLELIVIMVSEFLTLYLKYHNQNPDAFVNSSKESESPLYWLGKFCSILKIVFDPDVSFHFKCKDKNTNPKLFS
;
A
#
# COMPACT_ATOMS: atom_id res chain seq x y z
N MET A 1 -25.91 -17.33 -1.47
CA MET A 1 -25.30 -15.99 -1.49
C MET A 1 -24.61 -15.87 -0.15
N GLU A 2 -23.30 -16.11 -0.11
CA GLU A 2 -22.52 -15.84 1.10
C GLU A 2 -22.48 -14.32 1.26
N GLU A 3 -23.03 -13.81 2.37
CA GLU A 3 -22.79 -12.43 2.78
C GLU A 3 -21.28 -12.30 2.94
N GLU A 4 -20.63 -11.54 2.04
CA GLU A 4 -19.22 -11.20 2.20
C GLU A 4 -19.07 -10.50 3.55
N ASN A 5 -18.46 -11.19 4.51
CA ASN A 5 -18.16 -10.66 5.83
C ASN A 5 -17.53 -9.27 5.65
N GLU A 6 -18.14 -8.24 6.24
CA GLU A 6 -17.75 -6.84 6.07
C GLU A 6 -16.28 -6.58 6.46
N PHE A 7 -15.66 -7.49 7.20
CA PHE A 7 -14.26 -7.43 7.62
C PHE A 7 -13.32 -8.36 6.86
N SER A 8 -13.79 -9.22 5.95
CA SER A 8 -12.91 -10.12 5.19
C SER A 8 -12.12 -9.36 4.12
N PHE A 9 -10.83 -9.64 3.99
CA PHE A 9 -10.04 -9.02 2.93
C PHE A 9 -10.43 -9.60 1.55
N PRO A 10 -10.38 -8.83 0.43
CA PRO A 10 -10.91 -9.30 -0.84
C PRO A 10 -9.94 -10.29 -1.50
N ALA A 11 -10.16 -11.59 -1.23
CA ALA A 11 -9.25 -12.66 -1.62
C ALA A 11 -8.99 -12.73 -3.12
N LYS A 12 -10.05 -12.56 -3.95
CA LYS A 12 -9.94 -12.58 -5.41
C LYS A 12 -9.05 -11.45 -5.92
N ALA A 13 -9.35 -10.20 -5.53
CA ALA A 13 -8.58 -9.04 -5.93
C ALA A 13 -7.10 -9.14 -5.51
N LEU A 14 -6.84 -9.59 -4.27
CA LEU A 14 -5.48 -9.80 -3.77
C LEU A 14 -4.73 -10.87 -4.56
N SER A 15 -5.39 -11.99 -4.88
CA SER A 15 -4.80 -13.09 -5.64
C SER A 15 -4.42 -12.62 -7.05
N GLU A 16 -5.33 -11.95 -7.74
CA GLU A 16 -5.10 -11.40 -9.07
C GLU A 16 -3.96 -10.37 -9.06
N LEU A 17 -3.89 -9.49 -8.06
CA LEU A 17 -2.79 -8.54 -7.90
C LEU A 17 -1.44 -9.22 -7.62
N ASP A 18 -1.42 -10.28 -6.82
CA ASP A 18 -0.20 -11.08 -6.57
C ASP A 18 0.28 -11.82 -7.82
N LEU A 19 -0.64 -12.21 -8.71
CA LEU A 19 -0.30 -12.80 -10.01
C LEU A 19 0.29 -11.77 -10.96
N THR A 20 -0.26 -10.55 -11.06
CA THR A 20 0.29 -9.53 -11.96
C THR A 20 1.73 -9.18 -11.60
N ILE A 21 2.07 -9.10 -10.31
CA ILE A 21 3.45 -8.89 -9.84
C ILE A 21 4.41 -9.95 -10.38
N LYS A 22 3.98 -11.20 -10.56
CA LYS A 22 4.83 -12.31 -11.02
C LYS A 22 4.92 -12.38 -12.56
N SER A 23 4.06 -11.66 -13.26
CA SER A 23 4.06 -11.62 -14.73
C SER A 23 5.28 -10.88 -15.29
N THR A 24 5.77 -11.37 -16.44
CA THR A 24 6.76 -10.69 -17.29
C THR A 24 6.15 -9.49 -18.00
N GLU A 25 4.90 -9.63 -18.48
CA GLU A 25 4.08 -8.53 -18.98
C GLU A 25 3.30 -7.95 -17.80
N TRP A 26 3.93 -7.01 -17.10
CA TRP A 26 3.36 -6.42 -15.89
C TRP A 26 2.41 -5.27 -16.24
N THR A 27 1.15 -5.40 -15.82
CA THR A 27 0.17 -4.31 -15.84
C THR A 27 -0.56 -4.26 -14.51
N VAL A 28 -0.85 -3.05 -14.03
CA VAL A 28 -1.72 -2.84 -12.87
C VAL A 28 -2.72 -1.74 -13.20
N SER A 29 -4.00 -2.05 -13.00
CA SER A 29 -5.05 -1.04 -13.14
C SER A 29 -5.02 -0.11 -11.93
N CYS A 30 -4.85 1.19 -12.19
CA CYS A 30 -4.99 2.26 -11.20
C CYS A 30 -6.36 2.96 -11.34
N LEU A 31 -7.37 2.22 -11.81
CA LEU A 31 -8.76 2.66 -11.80
C LEU A 31 -9.43 2.29 -10.48
N ARG A 32 -10.53 2.98 -10.14
CA ARG A 32 -11.29 2.78 -8.90
C ARG A 32 -11.80 1.36 -8.75
N GLU A 33 -12.16 0.72 -9.86
CA GLU A 33 -12.67 -0.65 -9.93
C GLU A 33 -11.54 -1.69 -10.05
N GLY A 34 -10.27 -1.24 -10.07
CA GLY A 34 -9.11 -2.10 -10.17
C GLY A 34 -8.83 -2.89 -8.89
N ASN A 35 -8.05 -3.97 -9.01
CA ASN A 35 -7.69 -4.82 -7.88
C ASN A 35 -6.87 -4.08 -6.82
N LEU A 36 -5.97 -3.16 -7.23
CA LEU A 36 -5.21 -2.34 -6.29
C LEU A 36 -6.13 -1.43 -5.47
N ALA A 37 -7.03 -0.70 -6.13
CA ALA A 37 -8.00 0.16 -5.47
C ALA A 37 -8.91 -0.65 -4.53
N THR A 38 -9.43 -1.78 -4.97
CA THR A 38 -10.26 -2.69 -4.17
C THR A 38 -9.55 -3.11 -2.88
N CYS A 39 -8.29 -3.55 -2.96
CA CYS A 39 -7.50 -3.92 -1.79
C CYS A 39 -7.21 -2.72 -0.87
N LEU A 40 -6.88 -1.54 -1.42
CA LEU A 40 -6.60 -0.33 -0.65
C LEU A 40 -7.84 0.17 0.10
N TYR A 41 -9.00 0.21 -0.56
CA TYR A 41 -10.26 0.60 0.07
C TYR A 41 -10.61 -0.34 1.22
N LYS A 42 -10.53 -1.66 1.01
CA LYS A 42 -10.84 -2.62 2.07
C LYS A 42 -9.83 -2.56 3.22
N ALA A 43 -8.53 -2.39 2.93
CA ALA A 43 -7.51 -2.21 3.96
C ALA A 43 -7.79 -0.95 4.81
N THR A 44 -8.10 0.16 4.16
CA THR A 44 -8.48 1.41 4.82
C THR A 44 -9.74 1.24 5.67
N HIS A 45 -10.75 0.54 5.16
CA HIS A 45 -11.99 0.27 5.89
C HIS A 45 -11.75 -0.57 7.15
N ILE A 46 -10.94 -1.63 7.06
CA ILE A 46 -10.58 -2.48 8.21
C ILE A 46 -9.83 -1.68 9.28
N LEU A 47 -8.95 -0.75 8.88
CA LEU A 47 -8.25 0.11 9.83
C LEU A 47 -9.20 1.13 10.49
N LYS A 48 -10.12 1.71 9.70
CA LYS A 48 -11.15 2.65 10.18
C LYS A 48 -12.16 2.03 11.16
N SER A 49 -12.49 0.75 10.98
CA SER A 49 -13.46 0.07 11.85
C SER A 49 -12.97 -0.16 13.28
N ASN A 50 -11.75 0.30 13.63
CA ASN A 50 -11.24 0.33 15.00
C ASN A 50 -11.15 -1.06 15.66
N VAL A 51 -10.94 -2.13 14.89
CA VAL A 51 -10.58 -3.43 15.46
C VAL A 51 -9.13 -3.34 15.93
N ILE A 52 -8.96 -2.93 17.20
CA ILE A 52 -7.69 -2.60 17.86
C ILE A 52 -6.72 -3.80 17.90
N ASN A 53 -7.23 -5.02 17.77
CA ASN A 53 -6.39 -6.19 17.92
C ASN A 53 -5.61 -6.51 16.64
N LEU A 54 -4.45 -5.87 16.50
CA LEU A 54 -3.50 -6.09 15.40
C LEU A 54 -3.11 -7.57 15.24
N SER A 55 -3.21 -8.38 16.31
CA SER A 55 -2.93 -9.83 16.24
C SER A 55 -4.01 -10.63 15.51
N GLN A 56 -5.24 -10.12 15.45
CA GLN A 56 -6.40 -10.75 14.80
C GLN A 56 -6.60 -10.29 13.35
N ILE A 57 -5.69 -9.47 12.83
CA ILE A 57 -5.71 -9.05 11.44
C ILE A 57 -5.72 -10.29 10.52
N ASP A 58 -6.61 -10.27 9.53
CA ASP A 58 -6.74 -11.30 8.50
C ASP A 58 -5.38 -11.58 7.82
N GLN A 59 -5.02 -12.85 7.66
CA GLN A 59 -3.80 -13.28 6.97
C GLN A 59 -3.67 -12.69 5.55
N LEU A 60 -4.79 -12.48 4.86
CA LEU A 60 -4.82 -11.84 3.55
C LEU A 60 -4.44 -10.36 3.63
N PHE A 61 -4.94 -9.63 4.63
CA PHE A 61 -4.50 -8.26 4.90
C PHE A 61 -3.01 -8.23 5.24
N LYS A 62 -2.56 -9.16 6.10
CA LYS A 62 -1.13 -9.26 6.46
C LYS A 62 -0.27 -9.47 5.21
N LYS A 63 -0.67 -10.37 4.32
CA LYS A 63 -0.01 -10.62 3.02
C LYS A 63 -0.01 -9.36 2.14
N PHE A 64 -1.11 -8.63 2.11
CA PHE A 64 -1.22 -7.40 1.33
C PHE A 64 -0.19 -6.35 1.78
N ILE A 65 -0.19 -6.00 3.07
CA ILE A 65 0.69 -4.96 3.63
C ILE A 65 2.16 -5.37 3.59
N THR A 66 2.49 -6.62 3.89
CA THR A 66 3.88 -7.06 4.05
C THR A 66 4.57 -7.46 2.75
N LYS A 67 3.81 -7.81 1.71
CA LYS A 67 4.37 -8.39 0.47
C LYS A 67 3.80 -7.79 -0.80
N VAL A 68 2.48 -7.85 -0.99
CA VAL A 68 1.86 -7.51 -2.29
C VAL A 68 1.96 -6.01 -2.56
N LEU A 69 1.48 -5.17 -1.64
CA LEU A 69 1.50 -3.71 -1.82
C LEU A 69 2.91 -3.15 -2.01
N PRO A 70 3.92 -3.50 -1.17
CA PRO A 70 5.29 -3.05 -1.41
C PRO A 70 5.81 -3.45 -2.80
N SER A 71 5.56 -4.69 -3.22
CA SER A 71 6.03 -5.18 -4.52
C SER A 71 5.31 -4.47 -5.69
N THR A 72 4.00 -4.23 -5.57
CA THR A 72 3.22 -3.45 -6.54
C THR A 72 3.78 -2.04 -6.66
N LEU A 73 4.03 -1.36 -5.54
CA LEU A 73 4.54 0.03 -5.54
C LEU A 73 5.94 0.12 -6.13
N THR A 74 6.85 -0.78 -5.74
CA THR A 74 8.20 -0.82 -6.31
C THR A 74 8.14 -0.98 -7.83
N LYS A 75 7.32 -1.89 -8.37
CA LYS A 75 7.18 -2.03 -9.83
C LYS A 75 6.52 -0.80 -10.46
N LEU A 76 5.47 -0.28 -9.84
CA LEU A 76 4.71 0.86 -10.37
C LEU A 76 5.57 2.12 -10.48
N LEU A 77 6.32 2.45 -9.43
CA LEU A 77 7.07 3.71 -9.33
C LEU A 77 8.50 3.62 -9.91
N ASN A 78 9.05 2.40 -10.03
CA ASN A 78 10.43 2.22 -10.51
C ASN A 78 10.51 1.72 -11.95
N SER A 79 9.40 1.33 -12.57
CA SER A 79 9.41 0.91 -13.98
C SER A 79 9.79 2.07 -14.92
N GLY A 80 10.43 1.75 -16.04
CA GLY A 80 10.70 2.73 -17.11
C GLY A 80 9.42 3.31 -17.72
N ALA A 81 8.29 2.59 -17.62
CA ALA A 81 6.98 3.02 -18.11
C ALA A 81 6.48 4.33 -17.48
N VAL A 82 6.99 4.70 -16.29
CA VAL A 82 6.68 5.98 -15.63
C VAL A 82 6.98 7.18 -16.55
N LEU A 83 7.99 7.06 -17.43
CA LEU A 83 8.36 8.12 -18.37
C LEU A 83 7.34 8.27 -19.51
N ASP A 84 6.54 7.26 -19.78
CA ASP A 84 5.63 7.19 -20.93
C ASP A 84 4.16 7.27 -20.55
N TRP A 85 3.85 7.49 -19.28
CA TRP A 85 2.47 7.60 -18.83
C TRP A 85 1.75 8.80 -19.46
N GLU A 86 0.50 8.57 -19.83
CA GLU A 86 -0.44 9.62 -20.22
C GLU A 86 -1.04 10.28 -18.97
N ALA A 87 -1.59 11.49 -19.13
CA ALA A 87 -2.22 12.25 -18.03
C ALA A 87 -3.23 11.43 -17.21
N LYS A 88 -4.08 10.64 -17.89
CA LYS A 88 -5.07 9.76 -17.23
C LYS A 88 -4.42 8.69 -16.34
N THR A 89 -3.27 8.16 -16.76
CA THR A 89 -2.52 7.16 -16.00
C THR A 89 -1.88 7.81 -14.78
N PHE A 90 -1.34 9.02 -14.95
CA PHE A 90 -0.81 9.80 -13.82
C PHE A 90 -1.88 10.07 -12.75
N GLU A 91 -3.07 10.50 -13.17
CA GLU A 91 -4.18 10.74 -12.26
C GLU A 91 -4.58 9.47 -11.50
N GLY A 92 -4.71 8.34 -12.21
CA GLY A 92 -4.99 7.05 -11.59
C GLY A 92 -3.94 6.66 -10.54
N VAL A 93 -2.65 6.80 -10.87
CA VAL A 93 -1.55 6.50 -9.93
C VAL A 93 -1.57 7.45 -8.73
N HIS A 94 -1.75 8.75 -8.96
CA HIS A 94 -1.85 9.74 -7.89
C HIS A 94 -2.98 9.37 -6.91
N ASN A 95 -4.15 9.00 -7.43
CA ASN A 95 -5.28 8.58 -6.61
C ASN A 95 -4.96 7.33 -5.76
N MET A 96 -4.20 6.36 -6.31
CA MET A 96 -3.76 5.20 -5.54
C MET A 96 -2.77 5.59 -4.43
N LEU A 97 -1.84 6.50 -4.70
CA LEU A 97 -0.88 6.98 -3.71
C LEU A 97 -1.57 7.77 -2.59
N GLU A 98 -2.55 8.60 -2.93
CA GLU A 98 -3.39 9.29 -1.95
C GLU A 98 -4.15 8.31 -1.05
N LEU A 99 -4.75 7.26 -1.62
CA LEU A 99 -5.40 6.20 -0.85
C LEU A 99 -4.43 5.48 0.10
N ILE A 100 -3.17 5.29 -0.31
CA ILE A 100 -2.14 4.70 0.55
C ILE A 100 -1.80 5.62 1.72
N VAL A 101 -1.67 6.92 1.49
CA VAL A 101 -1.43 7.90 2.55
C VAL A 101 -2.59 7.91 3.55
N ILE A 102 -3.83 7.87 3.07
CA ILE A 102 -5.03 7.74 3.92
C ILE A 102 -4.98 6.42 4.71
N MET A 103 -4.70 5.29 4.06
CA MET A 103 -4.60 3.99 4.75
C MET A 103 -3.55 4.02 5.87
N VAL A 104 -2.38 4.61 5.61
CA VAL A 104 -1.32 4.72 6.61
C VAL A 104 -1.72 5.65 7.76
N SER A 105 -2.40 6.76 7.48
CA SER A 105 -2.86 7.67 8.54
C SER A 105 -3.91 7.03 9.46
N GLU A 106 -4.80 6.20 8.91
CA GLU A 106 -5.74 5.40 9.70
C GLU A 106 -5.00 4.39 10.60
N PHE A 107 -3.98 3.72 10.07
CA PHE A 107 -3.14 2.84 10.87
C PHE A 107 -2.42 3.59 12.01
N LEU A 108 -1.84 4.77 11.73
CA LEU A 108 -1.16 5.57 12.76
C LEU A 108 -2.12 6.01 13.87
N THR A 109 -3.34 6.39 13.50
CA THR A 109 -4.40 6.73 14.46
C THR A 109 -4.74 5.54 15.37
N LEU A 110 -4.90 4.35 14.77
CA LEU A 110 -5.14 3.11 15.50
C LEU A 110 -3.97 2.75 16.42
N TYR A 111 -2.74 2.87 15.91
CA TYR A 111 -1.52 2.60 16.66
C TYR A 111 -1.38 3.50 17.89
N LEU A 112 -1.59 4.81 17.74
CA LEU A 112 -1.53 5.77 18.85
C LEU A 112 -2.59 5.48 19.90
N LYS A 113 -3.81 5.13 19.49
CA LYS A 113 -4.89 4.71 20.40
C LYS A 113 -4.51 3.46 21.18
N TYR A 114 -3.97 2.44 20.50
CA TYR A 114 -3.51 1.21 21.14
C TYR A 114 -2.38 1.48 22.14
N HIS A 115 -1.39 2.29 21.75
CA HIS A 115 -0.25 2.65 22.59
C HIS A 115 -0.70 3.38 23.86
N ASN A 116 -1.60 4.36 23.74
CA ASN A 116 -2.11 5.10 24.89
C ASN A 116 -2.91 4.21 25.86
N GLN A 117 -3.52 3.13 25.37
CA GLN A 117 -4.23 2.16 26.19
C GLN A 117 -3.32 1.08 26.79
N ASN A 118 -2.17 0.79 26.17
CA ASN A 118 -1.27 -0.31 26.52
C ASN A 118 0.20 0.12 26.46
N PRO A 119 0.65 1.07 27.31
CA PRO A 119 2.01 1.61 27.25
C PRO A 119 3.09 0.54 27.46
N ASP A 120 2.82 -0.48 28.28
CA ASP A 120 3.79 -1.54 28.61
C ASP A 120 3.88 -2.67 27.57
N ALA A 121 2.96 -2.73 26.59
CA ALA A 121 2.91 -3.79 25.59
C ALA A 121 4.14 -3.82 24.66
N PHE A 122 4.91 -2.73 24.62
CA PHE A 122 6.07 -2.56 23.76
C PHE A 122 7.37 -3.12 24.36
N VAL A 123 7.43 -3.24 25.69
CA VAL A 123 8.65 -3.66 26.40
C VAL A 123 8.78 -5.20 26.43
N ASN A 124 7.66 -5.92 26.33
CA ASN A 124 7.59 -7.36 26.60
C ASN A 124 7.17 -8.23 25.40
N SER A 125 7.21 -7.71 24.17
CA SER A 125 6.78 -8.45 22.97
C SER A 125 7.82 -9.49 22.55
N SER A 126 7.61 -10.74 22.94
CA SER A 126 8.46 -11.89 22.58
C SER A 126 8.29 -12.40 21.14
N LYS A 127 7.31 -11.89 20.39
CA LYS A 127 7.10 -12.18 18.96
C LYS A 127 7.35 -10.92 18.13
N GLU A 128 8.59 -10.76 17.69
CA GLU A 128 9.03 -9.63 16.86
C GLU A 128 8.22 -9.46 15.57
N SER A 129 7.63 -10.53 15.02
CA SER A 129 7.02 -10.53 13.68
C SER A 129 5.56 -10.07 13.61
N GLU A 130 4.90 -9.78 14.73
CA GLU A 130 3.50 -9.30 14.75
C GLU A 130 3.23 -8.25 15.84
N SER A 131 4.28 -7.69 16.43
CA SER A 131 4.15 -6.62 17.43
C SER A 131 3.57 -5.34 16.80
N PRO A 132 2.94 -4.44 17.59
CA PRO A 132 2.51 -3.15 17.08
C PRO A 132 3.67 -2.35 16.45
N LEU A 133 4.89 -2.47 16.99
CA LEU A 133 6.09 -1.81 16.46
C LEU A 133 6.51 -2.40 15.11
N TYR A 134 6.37 -3.72 14.91
CA TYR A 134 6.59 -4.35 13.62
C TYR A 134 5.65 -3.78 12.55
N TRP A 135 4.35 -3.66 12.87
CA TRP A 135 3.38 -3.08 11.96
C TRP A 135 3.70 -1.61 11.65
N LEU A 136 4.07 -0.82 12.66
CA LEU A 136 4.53 0.55 12.45
C LEU A 136 5.69 0.60 11.44
N GLY A 137 6.70 -0.27 11.62
CA GLY A 137 7.80 -0.41 10.67
C GLY A 137 7.35 -0.75 9.24
N LYS A 138 6.35 -1.63 9.07
CA LYS A 138 5.81 -1.98 7.75
C LYS A 138 5.07 -0.82 7.08
N PHE A 139 4.22 -0.09 7.80
CA PHE A 139 3.52 1.07 7.25
C PHE A 139 4.49 2.22 6.93
N CYS A 140 5.48 2.48 7.79
CA CYS A 140 6.56 3.42 7.49
C CYS A 140 7.37 3.01 6.24
N SER A 141 7.60 1.71 6.03
CA SER A 141 8.31 1.23 4.84
C SER A 141 7.52 1.45 3.55
N ILE A 142 6.18 1.33 3.61
CA ILE A 142 5.30 1.68 2.47
C ILE A 142 5.45 3.17 2.12
N LEU A 143 5.41 4.05 3.12
CA LEU A 143 5.62 5.50 2.90
C LEU A 143 6.99 5.80 2.30
N LYS A 144 8.04 5.09 2.72
CA LYS A 144 9.38 5.24 2.13
C LYS A 144 9.38 4.93 0.64
N ILE A 145 8.63 3.93 0.17
CA ILE A 145 8.51 3.62 -1.26
C ILE A 145 7.74 4.73 -1.99
N VAL A 146 6.64 5.22 -1.40
CA VAL A 146 5.80 6.28 -1.99
C VAL A 146 6.57 7.60 -2.14
N PHE A 147 7.36 7.95 -1.13
CA PHE A 147 8.07 9.24 -1.03
C PHE A 147 9.58 9.11 -1.26
N ASP A 148 10.05 8.04 -1.90
CA ASP A 148 11.46 7.87 -2.25
C ASP A 148 11.86 8.98 -3.25
N PRO A 149 12.79 9.88 -2.92
CA PRO A 149 13.16 11.00 -3.78
C PRO A 149 13.87 10.54 -5.06
N ASP A 150 14.55 9.39 -5.05
CA ASP A 150 15.35 8.91 -6.18
C ASP A 150 14.46 8.27 -7.26
N VAL A 151 13.29 7.76 -6.86
CA VAL A 151 12.32 7.13 -7.77
C VAL A 151 10.97 7.86 -7.79
N SER A 152 10.85 8.98 -7.08
CA SER A 152 9.63 9.78 -7.04
C SER A 152 9.21 10.11 -8.46
N PHE A 153 8.03 9.60 -8.85
CA PHE A 153 7.49 9.86 -10.17
C PHE A 153 7.36 11.37 -10.41
N HIS A 154 7.16 12.19 -9.36
CA HIS A 154 7.12 13.64 -9.47
C HIS A 154 8.43 14.24 -10.02
N PHE A 155 9.59 13.71 -9.65
CA PHE A 155 10.88 14.13 -10.22
C PHE A 155 11.01 13.68 -11.67
N LYS A 156 10.72 12.41 -11.96
CA LYS A 156 10.76 11.86 -13.33
C LYS A 156 9.83 12.59 -14.31
N CYS A 157 8.65 13.01 -13.84
CA CYS A 157 7.68 13.77 -14.65
C CYS A 157 8.16 15.19 -14.96
N LYS A 158 8.84 15.83 -14.01
CA LYS A 158 9.35 17.19 -14.18
C LYS A 158 10.47 17.21 -15.21
N ASP A 159 11.41 16.26 -15.13
CA ASP A 159 12.54 16.16 -16.06
C ASP A 159 12.14 15.90 -17.52
N LYS A 160 11.04 15.18 -17.78
CA LYS A 160 10.50 15.02 -19.15
C LYS A 160 10.18 16.37 -19.81
N ASN A 161 9.68 17.33 -19.03
CA ASN A 161 9.28 18.64 -19.53
C ASN A 161 10.40 19.69 -19.44
N THR A 162 11.41 19.49 -18.58
CA THR A 162 12.50 20.46 -18.37
C THR A 162 13.86 20.05 -18.92
N ASN A 163 14.08 18.79 -19.32
CA ASN A 163 15.40 18.34 -19.78
C ASN A 163 15.36 17.20 -20.84
N PRO A 164 15.05 17.52 -22.11
CA PRO A 164 14.98 16.52 -23.20
C PRO A 164 16.35 15.90 -23.59
N LYS A 165 17.46 16.30 -22.97
CA LYS A 165 18.83 15.92 -23.37
C LYS A 165 19.47 14.80 -22.53
N LEU A 166 18.78 14.28 -21.51
CA LEU A 166 19.33 13.20 -20.66
C LEU A 166 19.00 11.79 -21.19
N PHE A 167 18.26 11.67 -22.29
CA PHE A 167 17.75 10.39 -22.79
C PHE A 167 17.99 10.17 -24.30
N SER A 168 19.04 10.78 -24.86
CA SER A 168 19.55 10.47 -26.21
C SER A 168 20.81 9.63 -26.15
#